data_AF-A0A0T5VLH9-F1
#
_entry.id   AF-A0A0T5VLH9-F1
#
_cell.length_a   1.000
_cell.length_b   1.000
_cell.length_c   1.000
_cell.angle_alpha   90.00
_cell.angle_beta   90.00
_cell.angle_gamma   90.00
#
_symmetry.space_group_name_H-M   'P 1'
#
loop_
_entity.id
_entity.type
_entity.pdbx_description
1 polymer ?
#
loop_
_entity_poly.entity_id
_entity_poly.type
_entity_poly.pdbx_seq_one_letter_code
_entity_poly.pdbx_strand_id
1 'polypeptide(L)'
;MIDEILENSRAQFPNPPRKEIYFYFPDLYEHLRKIYSSLELPTVIIVHSLNKLCETFKYGNSNYIIYDQYLGQCFNKFNRLIYYEEEREVKAYLCKLLGEEYYLINDINNCIPYLVSYHVNASANFTQLPQDFLVKKNDLIMVQESFVLFHEFAHSLVNQNPNLLAKSKTFLESTESSKIITDILKEKIALDKRDSFLSHFYEEFACDLIALELTYSFYSKKEKFILNHIIEGISLAFLYLRTLIDIKMKATGEYEISSNVFNLFTKFRYNLLRRYYLESALFGEAIENPPQLIELYEKWEEKIDMEIVVFFTDEYRDKLKNIVKKGGPPLTPELARKLLNLAE
;
A
#
# COMPACT_ATOMS: atom_id res chain seq x y z
N MET A 1 -3.10 11.31 -26.70
CA MET A 1 -2.99 10.03 -25.95
C MET A 1 -2.64 10.21 -24.47
N ILE A 2 -1.42 10.59 -24.05
CA ILE A 2 -1.17 10.86 -22.60
C ILE A 2 -2.04 12.04 -22.11
N ASP A 3 -2.10 13.13 -22.88
CA ASP A 3 -2.98 14.27 -22.56
C ASP A 3 -4.46 13.87 -22.51
N GLU A 4 -4.86 12.87 -23.31
CA GLU A 4 -6.23 12.35 -23.39
C GLU A 4 -6.55 11.42 -22.20
N ILE A 5 -5.58 10.63 -21.72
CA ILE A 5 -5.66 9.88 -20.46
C ILE A 5 -5.72 10.84 -19.26
N LEU A 6 -4.93 11.92 -19.29
CA LEU A 6 -4.94 12.97 -18.27
C LEU A 6 -6.26 13.75 -18.28
N GLU A 7 -6.83 14.06 -19.44
CA GLU A 7 -8.14 14.69 -19.57
C GLU A 7 -9.27 13.79 -19.06
N ASN A 8 -9.27 12.50 -19.42
CA ASN A 8 -10.30 11.56 -18.98
C ASN A 8 -10.23 11.25 -17.47
N SER A 9 -9.02 11.15 -16.90
CA SER A 9 -8.84 10.96 -15.45
C SER A 9 -9.21 12.21 -14.64
N ARG A 10 -8.97 13.42 -15.17
CA ARG A 10 -9.33 14.69 -14.52
C ARG A 10 -10.81 15.05 -14.67
N ALA A 11 -11.48 14.63 -15.74
CA ALA A 11 -12.90 14.91 -15.99
C ALA A 11 -13.84 14.34 -14.92
N GLN A 12 -13.38 13.37 -14.11
CA GLN A 12 -14.19 12.75 -13.04
C GLN A 12 -14.14 13.49 -11.69
N PHE A 13 -13.29 14.52 -11.55
CA PHE A 13 -13.14 15.24 -10.27
C PHE A 13 -13.38 16.75 -10.43
N PRO A 14 -14.51 17.30 -9.95
CA PRO A 14 -14.86 18.72 -10.10
C PRO A 14 -13.91 19.68 -9.35
N ASN A 15 -13.04 19.17 -8.48
CA ASN A 15 -12.02 19.93 -7.77
C ASN A 15 -10.67 19.20 -7.87
N PRO A 16 -9.83 19.48 -8.88
CA PRO A 16 -8.49 18.91 -8.92
C PRO A 16 -7.73 19.30 -7.64
N PRO A 17 -7.02 18.35 -7.00
CA PRO A 17 -6.22 18.62 -5.81
C PRO A 17 -5.24 19.77 -6.06
N ARG A 18 -5.07 20.63 -5.04
CA ARG A 18 -4.17 21.79 -5.15
C ARG A 18 -2.73 21.28 -5.31
N LYS A 19 -1.99 21.87 -6.26
CA LYS A 19 -0.53 21.63 -6.48
C LYS A 19 0.30 21.71 -5.19
N GLU A 20 -0.21 22.41 -4.18
CA GLU A 20 0.36 22.59 -2.84
C GLU A 20 0.62 21.27 -2.07
N ILE A 21 -0.01 20.16 -2.44
CA ILE A 21 0.16 18.87 -1.71
C ILE A 21 1.48 18.16 -2.07
N TYR A 22 2.05 18.42 -3.26
CA TYR A 22 3.22 17.69 -3.79
C TYR A 22 4.48 18.53 -3.91
N PHE A 23 4.59 19.58 -3.09
CA PHE A 23 5.74 20.49 -3.10
C PHE A 23 7.09 19.79 -2.94
N TYR A 24 7.12 18.57 -2.41
CA TYR A 24 8.35 17.82 -2.13
C TYR A 24 8.78 16.85 -3.23
N PHE A 25 7.96 16.53 -4.25
CA PHE A 25 8.36 15.64 -5.35
C PHE A 25 9.58 16.16 -6.14
N PRO A 26 9.68 17.47 -6.46
CA PRO A 26 10.89 18.01 -7.08
C PRO A 26 12.15 17.79 -6.24
N ASP A 27 12.05 17.91 -4.91
CA ASP A 27 13.18 17.65 -4.00
C ASP A 27 13.61 16.18 -4.05
N LEU A 28 12.67 15.22 -4.14
CA LEU A 28 12.98 13.80 -4.29
C LEU A 28 13.75 13.55 -5.58
N TYR A 29 13.32 14.18 -6.68
CA TYR A 29 13.96 14.07 -7.98
C TYR A 29 15.38 14.63 -7.97
N GLU A 30 15.57 15.81 -7.37
CA GLU A 30 16.89 16.41 -7.21
C GLU A 30 17.80 15.59 -6.30
N HIS A 31 17.25 14.93 -5.27
CA HIS A 31 17.99 13.98 -4.45
C HIS A 31 18.51 12.80 -5.29
N LEU A 32 17.66 12.21 -6.12
CA LEU A 32 18.03 11.12 -7.02
C LEU A 32 19.11 11.56 -8.02
N ARG A 33 18.93 12.73 -8.66
CA ARG A 33 19.92 13.27 -9.60
C ARG A 33 21.30 13.44 -8.98
N LYS A 34 21.38 13.80 -7.69
CA LYS A 34 22.66 13.93 -6.98
C LYS A 34 23.34 12.59 -6.74
N ILE A 35 22.57 11.54 -6.48
CA ILE A 35 23.11 10.19 -6.21
C ILE A 35 23.42 9.44 -7.52
N TYR A 36 22.58 9.62 -8.54
CA TYR A 36 22.61 8.88 -9.80
C TYR A 36 22.69 9.84 -11.00
N SER A 37 23.67 10.74 -10.99
CA SER A 37 23.79 11.81 -12.00
C SER A 37 24.01 11.34 -13.44
N SER A 38 24.48 10.10 -13.63
CA SER A 38 24.72 9.49 -14.94
C SER A 38 23.54 8.68 -15.47
N LEU A 39 22.46 8.51 -14.69
CA LEU A 39 21.32 7.66 -15.06
C LEU A 39 20.14 8.50 -15.54
N GLU A 40 19.39 7.95 -16.50
CA GLU A 40 18.15 8.57 -16.97
C GLU A 40 17.04 8.29 -15.96
N LEU A 41 16.49 9.35 -15.38
CA LEU A 41 15.40 9.24 -14.42
C LEU A 41 14.04 9.31 -15.15
N PRO A 42 13.08 8.44 -14.79
CA PRO A 42 11.75 8.47 -15.39
C PRO A 42 10.98 9.73 -15.00
N THR A 43 10.12 10.21 -15.89
CA THR A 43 9.27 11.38 -15.62
C THR A 43 8.06 11.00 -14.77
N VAL A 44 7.83 11.70 -13.67
CA VAL A 44 6.66 11.45 -12.80
C VAL A 44 5.42 12.16 -13.36
N ILE A 45 4.34 11.42 -13.55
CA ILE A 45 3.03 11.90 -13.99
C ILE A 45 2.02 11.59 -12.88
N ILE A 46 1.36 12.63 -12.37
CA ILE A 46 0.34 12.48 -11.34
C ILE A 46 -1.04 12.36 -12.00
N VAL A 47 -1.75 11.29 -11.68
CA VAL A 47 -3.10 11.00 -12.15
C VAL A 47 -4.09 10.93 -10.98
N HIS A 48 -5.38 10.94 -11.30
CA HIS A 48 -6.45 10.84 -10.31
C HIS A 48 -7.39 9.74 -10.76
N SER A 49 -7.36 8.59 -10.10
CA SER A 49 -8.24 7.48 -10.45
C SER A 49 -8.64 6.68 -9.21
N LEU A 50 -9.42 5.62 -9.41
CA LEU A 50 -9.74 4.67 -8.35
C LEU A 50 -8.70 3.55 -8.21
N ASN A 51 -7.69 3.47 -9.09
CA ASN A 51 -6.73 2.36 -9.09
C ASN A 51 -5.80 2.36 -7.88
N LYS A 52 -5.45 3.53 -7.32
CA LYS A 52 -4.55 3.65 -6.14
C LYS A 52 -3.18 3.01 -6.40
N LEU A 53 -2.65 3.14 -7.62
CA LEU A 53 -1.38 2.54 -8.01
C LEU A 53 -0.29 3.59 -8.22
N CYS A 54 0.95 3.15 -8.05
CA CYS A 54 2.12 3.82 -8.56
C CYS A 54 2.85 2.79 -9.41
N GLU A 55 3.08 3.07 -10.69
CA GLU A 55 3.69 2.10 -11.59
C GLU A 55 4.62 2.76 -12.60
N THR A 56 5.66 2.04 -12.97
CA THR A 56 6.57 2.44 -14.05
C THR A 56 5.99 2.04 -15.41
N PHE A 57 5.89 3.00 -16.33
CA PHE A 57 5.38 2.81 -17.67
C PHE A 57 6.38 3.27 -18.72
N LYS A 58 6.66 2.45 -19.74
CA LYS A 58 7.54 2.80 -20.85
C LYS A 58 6.74 3.08 -22.13
N TYR A 59 6.97 4.24 -22.73
CA TYR A 59 6.38 4.59 -24.02
C TYR A 59 7.44 5.14 -24.97
N GLY A 60 7.68 4.40 -26.06
CA GLY A 60 8.80 4.66 -26.95
C GLY A 60 10.13 4.55 -26.20
N ASN A 61 10.93 5.61 -26.25
CA ASN A 61 12.23 5.69 -25.57
C ASN A 61 12.14 6.37 -24.20
N SER A 62 10.96 6.76 -23.75
CA SER A 62 10.77 7.47 -22.49
C SER A 62 10.19 6.56 -21.42
N ASN A 63 10.71 6.69 -20.20
CA ASN A 63 10.18 6.04 -19.02
C ASN A 63 9.40 7.05 -18.18
N TYR A 64 8.25 6.61 -17.68
CA TYR A 64 7.34 7.40 -16.86
C TYR A 64 7.06 6.64 -15.57
N ILE A 65 6.79 7.37 -14.49
CA ILE A 65 6.15 6.84 -13.29
C ILE A 65 4.76 7.46 -13.25
N ILE A 66 3.73 6.62 -13.30
CA ILE A 66 2.34 7.05 -13.15
C ILE A 66 1.97 6.90 -11.68
N TYR A 67 1.79 8.03 -11.00
CA TYR A 67 1.43 8.07 -9.58
C TYR A 67 -0.04 8.49 -9.43
N ASP A 68 -0.90 7.57 -8.95
CA ASP A 68 -2.27 7.87 -8.60
C ASP A 68 -2.36 8.54 -7.22
N GLN A 69 -2.75 9.80 -7.19
CA GLN A 69 -2.93 10.58 -5.95
C GLN A 69 -3.89 9.91 -4.96
N TYR A 70 -4.84 9.10 -5.44
CA TYR A 70 -5.76 8.44 -4.53
C TYR A 70 -5.04 7.45 -3.58
N LEU A 71 -3.85 6.95 -3.95
CA LEU A 71 -2.99 6.16 -3.06
C LEU A 71 -2.57 6.92 -1.80
N GLY A 72 -2.11 8.17 -1.93
CA GLY A 72 -1.75 9.01 -0.78
C GLY A 72 -2.94 9.30 0.14
N GLN A 73 -4.14 9.43 -0.43
CA GLN A 73 -5.38 9.56 0.36
C GLN A 73 -5.70 8.28 1.13
N CYS A 74 -5.49 7.12 0.51
CA CYS A 74 -5.59 5.83 1.18
C CYS A 74 -4.59 5.70 2.34
N PHE A 75 -3.33 6.08 2.14
CA PHE A 75 -2.34 6.10 3.22
C PHE A 75 -2.75 7.01 4.38
N ASN A 76 -3.20 8.24 4.10
CA ASN A 76 -3.73 9.12 5.14
C ASN A 76 -4.91 8.50 5.90
N LYS A 77 -5.82 7.82 5.19
CA LYS A 77 -6.98 7.19 5.82
C LYS A 77 -6.59 5.95 6.63
N PHE A 78 -5.68 5.11 6.14
CA PHE A 78 -5.15 3.97 6.90
C PHE A 78 -4.36 4.41 8.13
N ASN A 79 -3.53 5.45 8.00
CA ASN A 79 -2.88 6.08 9.14
C ASN A 79 -3.92 6.49 10.20
N ARG A 80 -4.99 7.18 9.81
CA ARG A 80 -6.06 7.53 10.78
C ARG A 80 -6.66 6.30 11.42
N LEU A 81 -6.94 5.24 10.66
CA LEU A 81 -7.56 4.02 11.16
C LEU A 81 -6.65 3.24 12.13
N ILE A 82 -5.35 3.18 11.87
CA ILE A 82 -4.41 2.46 12.75
C ILE A 82 -4.31 3.14 14.12
N TYR A 83 -4.36 4.47 14.19
CA TYR A 83 -4.30 5.23 15.46
C TYR A 83 -5.66 5.52 16.10
N TYR A 84 -6.77 5.51 15.35
CA TYR A 84 -8.10 5.82 15.88
C TYR A 84 -8.79 4.61 16.54
N GLU A 85 -8.26 3.40 16.35
CA GLU A 85 -8.66 2.12 16.97
C GLU A 85 -10.15 1.72 16.93
N GLU A 86 -11.04 2.49 16.30
CA GLU A 86 -12.47 2.16 16.21
C GLU A 86 -12.75 1.12 15.11
N GLU A 87 -13.09 -0.10 15.51
CA GLU A 87 -13.35 -1.26 14.65
C GLU A 87 -14.40 -0.96 13.56
N ARG A 88 -15.46 -0.23 13.91
CA ARG A 88 -16.54 0.13 12.98
C ARG A 88 -16.06 1.00 11.81
N GLU A 89 -15.11 1.90 12.04
CA GLU A 89 -14.55 2.76 11.00
C GLU A 89 -13.61 2.00 10.07
N VAL A 90 -12.83 1.07 10.62
CA VAL A 90 -11.98 0.16 9.84
C VAL A 90 -12.86 -0.65 8.90
N LYS A 91 -13.90 -1.29 9.46
CA LYS A 91 -14.96 -2.01 8.75
C LYS A 91 -15.54 -1.22 7.59
N ALA A 92 -16.02 -0.01 7.88
CA ALA A 92 -16.64 0.84 6.88
C ALA A 92 -15.66 1.14 5.74
N TYR A 93 -14.42 1.51 6.07
CA TYR A 93 -13.44 1.87 5.04
C TYR A 93 -12.98 0.67 4.20
N LEU A 94 -12.80 -0.51 4.79
CA LEU A 94 -12.51 -1.74 4.05
C LEU A 94 -13.64 -2.08 3.09
N CYS A 95 -14.91 -1.92 3.51
CA CYS A 95 -16.06 -2.07 2.60
C CYS A 95 -15.99 -1.06 1.44
N LYS A 96 -15.62 0.20 1.71
CA LYS A 96 -15.43 1.19 0.64
C LYS A 96 -14.42 0.70 -0.40
N LEU A 97 -13.24 0.28 0.05
CA LEU A 97 -12.16 -0.17 -0.83
C LEU A 97 -12.56 -1.41 -1.63
N LEU A 98 -13.19 -2.41 -1.01
CA LEU A 98 -13.72 -3.58 -1.72
C LEU A 98 -14.76 -3.20 -2.76
N GLY A 99 -15.69 -2.31 -2.42
CA GLY A 99 -16.69 -1.81 -3.36
C GLY A 99 -16.06 -1.10 -4.56
N GLU A 100 -15.00 -0.32 -4.35
CA GLU A 100 -14.21 0.30 -5.41
C GLU A 100 -13.50 -0.72 -6.30
N GLU A 101 -12.90 -1.78 -5.74
CA GLU A 101 -12.27 -2.83 -6.54
C GLU A 101 -13.30 -3.60 -7.39
N TYR A 102 -14.46 -3.95 -6.83
CA TYR A 102 -15.55 -4.56 -7.61
C TYR A 102 -16.05 -3.63 -8.72
N TYR A 103 -16.10 -2.32 -8.48
CA TYR A 103 -16.44 -1.34 -9.51
C TYR A 103 -15.40 -1.32 -10.64
N LEU A 104 -14.11 -1.34 -10.32
CA LEU A 104 -13.01 -1.34 -11.30
C LEU A 104 -13.03 -2.55 -12.23
N ILE A 105 -13.44 -3.72 -11.72
CA ILE A 105 -13.60 -4.95 -12.54
C ILE A 105 -15.00 -5.09 -13.15
N ASN A 106 -15.82 -4.04 -13.09
CA ASN A 106 -17.20 -3.98 -13.61
C ASN A 106 -18.15 -5.05 -13.01
N ASP A 107 -17.90 -5.49 -11.79
CA ASP A 107 -18.78 -6.38 -11.03
C ASP A 107 -19.72 -5.57 -10.13
N ILE A 108 -20.68 -4.93 -10.76
CA ILE A 108 -21.63 -4.03 -10.10
C ILE A 108 -22.48 -4.76 -9.04
N ASN A 109 -22.75 -6.06 -9.24
CA ASN A 109 -23.56 -6.86 -8.32
C ASN A 109 -22.87 -7.07 -6.97
N ASN A 110 -21.56 -7.29 -6.98
CA ASN A 110 -20.79 -7.37 -5.74
C ASN A 110 -20.40 -5.98 -5.21
N CYS A 111 -20.23 -4.97 -6.06
CA CYS A 111 -19.94 -3.59 -5.67
C CYS A 111 -21.01 -2.99 -4.72
N ILE A 112 -22.29 -3.06 -5.09
CA ILE A 112 -23.40 -2.39 -4.38
C ILE A 112 -23.46 -2.76 -2.89
N PRO A 113 -23.47 -4.05 -2.49
CA PRO A 113 -23.41 -4.49 -1.10
C PRO A 113 -22.35 -3.78 -0.24
N TYR A 114 -21.13 -3.66 -0.75
CA TYR A 114 -20.01 -3.09 -0.02
C TYR A 114 -20.10 -1.56 0.09
N LEU A 115 -20.50 -0.87 -0.97
CA LEU A 115 -20.70 0.59 -0.91
C LEU A 115 -21.86 0.98 0.01
N VAL A 116 -22.93 0.19 0.04
CA VAL A 116 -24.02 0.34 1.02
C VAL A 116 -23.50 0.15 2.43
N SER A 117 -22.76 -0.95 2.68
CA SER A 117 -22.19 -1.22 4.01
C SER A 117 -21.29 -0.07 4.48
N TYR A 118 -20.47 0.47 3.59
CA TYR A 118 -19.67 1.66 3.87
C TYR A 118 -20.56 2.84 4.30
N HIS A 119 -21.59 3.19 3.54
CA HIS A 119 -22.47 4.32 3.88
C HIS A 119 -23.21 4.17 5.21
N VAL A 120 -23.54 2.94 5.60
CA VAL A 120 -24.28 2.64 6.83
C VAL A 120 -23.37 2.63 8.06
N ASN A 121 -22.13 2.16 7.87
CA ASN A 121 -21.16 2.00 8.94
C ASN A 121 -20.26 3.21 9.13
N ALA A 122 -20.07 4.04 8.10
CA ALA A 122 -19.31 5.29 8.20
C ALA A 122 -19.98 6.19 9.25
N SER A 123 -19.35 6.32 10.40
CA SER A 123 -19.65 7.37 11.35
C SER A 123 -18.99 8.66 10.85
N ALA A 124 -19.65 9.79 11.03
CA ALA A 124 -19.09 11.08 10.60
C ALA A 124 -17.85 11.51 11.42
N ASN A 125 -17.44 10.74 12.43
CA ASN A 125 -16.70 11.30 13.57
C ASN A 125 -15.28 10.76 13.71
N PHE A 126 -14.37 11.15 12.83
CA PHE A 126 -12.93 11.19 13.16
C PHE A 126 -12.58 12.45 13.96
N THR A 127 -13.48 12.89 14.84
CA THR A 127 -13.38 14.21 15.50
C THR A 127 -12.30 14.25 16.57
N GLN A 128 -11.84 13.09 17.06
CA GLN A 128 -10.84 12.98 18.12
C GLN A 128 -9.73 12.00 17.73
N LEU A 129 -8.84 12.46 16.84
CA LEU A 129 -7.60 11.73 16.58
C LEU A 129 -6.60 11.96 17.72
N PRO A 130 -5.79 10.95 18.10
CA PRO A 130 -4.74 11.12 19.10
C PRO A 130 -3.78 12.27 18.76
N GLN A 131 -3.39 13.05 19.77
CA GLN A 131 -2.57 14.25 19.56
C GLN A 131 -1.17 13.89 19.02
N ASP A 132 -0.60 12.78 19.48
CA ASP A 132 0.66 12.22 18.98
C ASP A 132 0.58 11.89 17.48
N PHE A 133 -0.54 11.32 17.02
CA PHE A 133 -0.76 11.10 15.60
C PHE A 133 -0.85 12.42 14.82
N LEU A 134 -1.58 13.42 15.33
CA LEU A 134 -1.72 14.72 14.67
C LEU A 134 -0.38 15.41 14.41
N VAL A 135 0.60 15.23 15.31
CA VAL A 135 1.95 15.78 15.18
C VAL A 135 2.72 15.13 14.02
N LYS A 136 2.56 13.82 13.80
CA LYS A 136 3.33 13.07 12.80
C LYS A 136 2.60 12.79 11.49
N LYS A 137 1.29 13.04 11.40
CA LYS A 137 0.44 12.67 10.26
C LYS A 137 1.03 13.04 8.89
N ASN A 138 1.50 14.28 8.74
CA ASN A 138 2.03 14.76 7.46
C ASN A 138 3.39 14.12 7.14
N ASP A 139 4.23 13.91 8.16
CA ASP A 139 5.52 13.25 7.98
C ASP A 139 5.33 11.81 7.50
N LEU A 140 4.38 11.07 8.11
CA LEU A 140 4.06 9.70 7.71
C LEU A 140 3.65 9.63 6.24
N ILE A 141 2.69 10.47 5.81
CA ILE A 141 2.20 10.48 4.43
C ILE A 141 3.33 10.81 3.45
N MET A 142 4.12 11.85 3.73
CA MET A 142 5.23 12.26 2.87
C MET A 142 6.26 11.14 2.73
N VAL A 143 6.63 10.49 3.85
CA VAL A 143 7.55 9.37 3.86
C VAL A 143 6.99 8.17 3.08
N GLN A 144 5.72 7.84 3.29
CA GLN A 144 5.05 6.72 2.62
C GLN A 144 4.99 6.93 1.09
N GLU A 145 4.50 8.09 0.64
CA GLU A 145 4.43 8.44 -0.78
C GLU A 145 5.84 8.48 -1.42
N SER A 146 6.83 9.01 -0.70
CA SER A 146 8.23 9.02 -1.17
C SER A 146 8.81 7.62 -1.31
N PHE A 147 8.51 6.74 -0.35
CA PHE A 147 8.94 5.35 -0.39
C PHE A 147 8.40 4.65 -1.64
N VAL A 148 7.10 4.80 -1.94
CA VAL A 148 6.48 4.21 -3.13
C VAL A 148 7.09 4.76 -4.42
N LEU A 149 7.30 6.09 -4.49
CA LEU A 149 7.96 6.67 -5.65
C LEU A 149 9.39 6.16 -5.82
N PHE A 150 10.18 6.10 -4.75
CA PHE A 150 11.54 5.59 -4.82
C PHE A 150 11.60 4.10 -5.19
N HIS A 151 10.57 3.32 -4.83
CA HIS A 151 10.42 1.94 -5.29
C HIS A 151 10.29 1.88 -6.82
N GLU A 152 9.39 2.69 -7.40
CA GLU A 152 9.26 2.76 -8.87
C GLU A 152 10.51 3.31 -9.55
N PHE A 153 11.17 4.32 -8.95
CA PHE A 153 12.47 4.78 -9.44
C PHE A 153 13.52 3.66 -9.42
N ALA A 154 13.51 2.82 -8.39
CA ALA A 154 14.47 1.74 -8.23
C ALA A 154 14.36 0.69 -9.36
N HIS A 155 13.17 0.42 -9.90
CA HIS A 155 13.05 -0.42 -11.10
C HIS A 155 13.85 0.15 -12.28
N SER A 156 13.77 1.46 -12.52
CA SER A 156 14.57 2.12 -13.57
C SER A 156 16.07 2.05 -13.28
N LEU A 157 16.46 2.23 -12.01
CA LEU A 157 17.87 2.19 -11.59
C LEU A 157 18.46 0.78 -11.72
N VAL A 158 17.74 -0.26 -11.29
CA VAL A 158 18.15 -1.66 -11.38
C VAL A 158 18.30 -2.09 -12.84
N ASN A 159 17.38 -1.67 -13.71
CA ASN A 159 17.45 -1.95 -15.14
C ASN A 159 18.67 -1.29 -15.81
N GLN A 160 19.05 -0.08 -15.40
CA GLN A 160 20.22 0.62 -15.94
C GLN A 160 21.54 0.19 -15.28
N ASN A 161 21.49 -0.34 -14.05
CA ASN A 161 22.66 -0.77 -13.30
C ASN A 161 22.41 -2.10 -12.57
N PRO A 162 22.63 -3.24 -13.27
CA PRO A 162 22.42 -4.58 -12.70
C PRO A 162 23.25 -4.88 -11.44
N ASN A 163 24.31 -4.12 -11.16
CA ASN A 163 25.08 -4.29 -9.92
C ASN A 163 24.26 -3.95 -8.67
N LEU A 164 23.22 -3.10 -8.81
CA LEU A 164 22.30 -2.80 -7.71
C LEU A 164 21.52 -4.05 -7.29
N LEU A 165 21.09 -4.87 -8.25
CA LEU A 165 20.44 -6.15 -7.98
C LEU A 165 21.40 -7.13 -7.27
N ALA A 166 22.68 -7.13 -7.67
CA ALA A 166 23.69 -7.99 -7.05
C ALA A 166 23.90 -7.66 -5.56
N LYS A 167 23.94 -6.38 -5.18
CA LYS A 167 24.05 -5.94 -3.77
C LYS A 167 22.93 -6.53 -2.91
N SER A 168 21.69 -6.49 -3.41
CA SER A 168 20.52 -7.03 -2.70
C SER A 168 20.56 -8.55 -2.57
N LYS A 169 21.05 -9.26 -3.60
CA LYS A 169 21.30 -10.71 -3.51
C LYS A 169 22.37 -11.04 -2.47
N THR A 170 23.46 -10.27 -2.41
CA THR A 170 24.49 -10.43 -1.38
C THR A 170 23.92 -10.26 0.02
N PHE A 171 23.01 -9.32 0.26
CA PHE A 171 22.33 -9.20 1.56
C PHE A 171 21.58 -10.50 1.91
N LEU A 172 20.76 -11.01 1.00
CA LEU A 172 19.99 -12.25 1.20
C LEU A 172 20.89 -13.47 1.47
N GLU A 173 22.09 -13.47 0.91
CA GLU A 173 23.10 -14.52 1.09
C GLU A 173 24.05 -14.27 2.27
N SER A 174 24.01 -13.11 2.91
CA SER A 174 24.95 -12.74 3.97
C SER A 174 24.46 -13.04 5.38
N THR A 175 23.15 -13.03 5.62
CA THR A 175 22.58 -13.23 6.97
C THR A 175 21.84 -14.57 7.06
N GLU A 176 22.04 -15.29 8.17
CA GLU A 176 21.43 -16.62 8.39
C GLU A 176 19.89 -16.55 8.30
N SER A 177 19.30 -15.51 8.90
CA SER A 177 17.86 -15.28 8.85
C SER A 177 17.34 -15.10 7.42
N SER A 178 18.07 -14.34 6.59
CA SER A 178 17.66 -14.10 5.19
C SER A 178 17.80 -15.35 4.33
N LYS A 179 18.81 -16.19 4.60
CA LYS A 179 18.96 -17.51 3.94
C LYS A 179 17.78 -18.41 4.25
N ILE A 180 17.40 -18.55 5.52
CA ILE A 180 16.26 -19.38 5.93
C ILE A 180 14.98 -18.95 5.20
N ILE A 181 14.70 -17.65 5.17
CA ILE A 181 13.52 -17.11 4.47
C ILE A 181 13.59 -17.42 2.96
N THR A 182 14.75 -17.20 2.35
CA THR A 182 14.97 -17.45 0.92
C THR A 182 14.83 -18.94 0.57
N ASP A 183 15.30 -19.83 1.43
CA ASP A 183 15.23 -21.28 1.22
C ASP A 183 13.78 -21.79 1.33
N ILE A 184 13.00 -21.29 2.30
CA ILE A 184 11.56 -21.57 2.37
C ILE A 184 10.85 -21.10 1.10
N LEU A 185 11.18 -19.90 0.61
CA LEU A 185 10.60 -19.38 -0.64
C LEU A 185 10.95 -20.26 -1.84
N LYS A 186 12.21 -20.67 -1.97
CA LYS A 186 12.66 -21.57 -3.05
C LYS A 186 11.94 -22.92 -3.02
N GLU A 187 11.80 -23.51 -1.84
CA GLU A 187 11.06 -24.77 -1.66
C GLU A 187 9.61 -24.62 -2.14
N LYS A 188 8.93 -23.53 -1.76
CA LYS A 188 7.56 -23.27 -2.17
C LYS A 188 7.42 -22.99 -3.67
N ILE A 189 8.34 -22.25 -4.27
CA ILE A 189 8.33 -21.98 -5.72
C ILE A 189 8.60 -23.25 -6.53
N ALA A 190 9.51 -24.10 -6.07
CA ALA A 190 9.85 -25.36 -6.75
C ALA A 190 8.63 -26.30 -6.85
N LEU A 191 7.77 -26.30 -5.82
CA LEU A 191 6.51 -27.04 -5.84
C LEU A 191 5.53 -26.51 -6.92
N ASP A 192 5.53 -25.20 -7.15
CA ASP A 192 4.61 -24.54 -8.09
C ASP A 192 5.16 -24.42 -9.54
N LYS A 193 6.42 -24.81 -9.79
CA LYS A 193 7.10 -24.76 -11.11
C LYS A 193 7.12 -23.37 -11.76
N ARG A 194 7.31 -22.31 -10.98
CA ARG A 194 7.31 -20.90 -11.45
C ARG A 194 8.67 -20.22 -11.32
N ASP A 195 9.67 -20.63 -12.11
CA ASP A 195 11.04 -20.10 -12.01
C ASP A 195 11.14 -18.57 -12.22
N SER A 196 10.27 -17.98 -13.04
CA SER A 196 10.20 -16.52 -13.24
C SER A 196 9.78 -15.74 -12.00
N PHE A 197 9.16 -16.42 -11.03
CA PHE A 197 8.67 -15.80 -9.81
C PHE A 197 9.81 -15.45 -8.85
N LEU A 198 10.86 -16.29 -8.81
CA LEU A 198 12.03 -16.04 -7.96
C LEU A 198 12.87 -14.88 -8.48
N SER A 199 13.03 -14.75 -9.81
CA SER A 199 13.71 -13.59 -10.38
C SER A 199 12.96 -12.30 -10.09
N HIS A 200 11.63 -12.31 -10.22
CA HIS A 200 10.79 -11.16 -9.89
C HIS A 200 10.88 -10.82 -8.40
N PHE A 201 10.90 -11.81 -7.50
CA PHE A 201 11.13 -11.59 -6.07
C PHE A 201 12.41 -10.83 -5.79
N TYR A 202 13.53 -11.24 -6.39
CA TYR A 202 14.81 -10.59 -6.15
C TYR A 202 14.83 -9.15 -6.66
N GLU A 203 14.19 -8.89 -7.80
CA GLU A 203 14.07 -7.53 -8.33
C GLU A 203 13.23 -6.64 -7.42
N GLU A 204 12.02 -7.09 -7.07
CA GLU A 204 11.10 -6.38 -6.18
C GLU A 204 11.73 -6.08 -4.81
N PHE A 205 12.38 -7.08 -4.22
CA PHE A 205 13.08 -6.93 -2.95
C PHE A 205 14.28 -5.99 -3.07
N ALA A 206 15.00 -6.00 -4.20
CA ALA A 206 16.06 -5.03 -4.43
C ALA A 206 15.51 -3.60 -4.54
N CYS A 207 14.38 -3.42 -5.23
CA CYS A 207 13.72 -2.13 -5.36
C CYS A 207 13.27 -1.61 -4.00
N ASP A 208 12.73 -2.47 -3.15
CA ASP A 208 12.39 -2.16 -1.76
C ASP A 208 13.56 -1.68 -0.92
N LEU A 209 14.70 -2.38 -0.98
CA LEU A 209 15.90 -2.01 -0.24
C LEU A 209 16.44 -0.65 -0.70
N ILE A 210 16.49 -0.42 -2.01
CA ILE A 210 16.92 0.85 -2.58
C ILE A 210 15.96 1.97 -2.17
N ALA A 211 14.65 1.73 -2.25
CA ALA A 211 13.63 2.70 -1.86
C ALA A 211 13.72 3.08 -0.38
N LEU A 212 13.95 2.09 0.49
CA LEU A 212 14.18 2.30 1.91
C LEU A 212 15.45 3.12 2.16
N GLU A 213 16.58 2.78 1.52
CA GLU A 213 17.84 3.53 1.63
C GLU A 213 17.68 5.00 1.19
N LEU A 214 17.00 5.22 0.06
CA LEU A 214 16.76 6.55 -0.49
C LEU A 214 15.80 7.37 0.37
N THR A 215 14.70 6.77 0.81
CA THR A 215 13.72 7.43 1.70
C THR A 215 14.42 7.87 2.98
N TYR A 216 15.18 6.96 3.60
CA TYR A 216 15.93 7.25 4.80
C TYR A 216 16.98 8.35 4.59
N SER A 217 17.83 8.23 3.57
CA SER A 217 18.87 9.23 3.24
C SER A 217 18.29 10.61 2.95
N PHE A 218 17.11 10.68 2.33
CA PHE A 218 16.45 11.93 2.00
C PHE A 218 15.93 12.64 3.25
N TYR A 219 15.20 11.93 4.11
CA TYR A 219 14.54 12.53 5.27
C TYR A 219 15.45 12.69 6.49
N SER A 220 16.44 11.79 6.70
CA SER A 220 17.40 11.90 7.82
C SER A 220 18.24 13.19 7.77
N LYS A 221 18.38 13.80 6.59
CA LYS A 221 19.09 15.07 6.40
C LYS A 221 18.20 16.31 6.61
N LYS A 222 16.89 16.12 6.80
CA LYS A 222 15.94 17.23 7.00
C LYS A 222 15.68 17.38 8.51
N GLU A 223 16.15 18.48 9.10
CA GLU A 223 16.04 18.77 10.54
C GLU A 223 14.62 18.65 11.11
N LYS A 224 13.59 18.86 10.27
CA LYS A 224 12.18 18.76 10.67
C LYS A 224 11.73 17.32 10.96
N PHE A 225 12.35 16.30 10.37
CA PHE A 225 11.87 14.93 10.45
C PHE A 225 12.47 14.19 11.64
N ILE A 226 11.59 13.61 12.46
CA ILE A 226 11.99 12.72 13.55
C ILE A 226 12.30 11.34 12.96
N LEU A 227 13.45 10.78 13.33
CA LEU A 227 13.94 9.48 12.84
C LEU A 227 12.87 8.39 12.91
N ASN A 228 12.20 8.27 14.06
CA ASN A 228 11.13 7.29 14.27
C ASN A 228 9.95 7.47 13.29
N HIS A 229 9.60 8.71 12.91
CA HIS A 229 8.53 8.94 11.93
C HIS A 229 8.92 8.44 10.53
N ILE A 230 10.20 8.56 10.16
CA ILE A 230 10.71 8.07 8.87
C ILE A 230 10.58 6.55 8.80
N ILE A 231 11.01 5.87 9.85
CA ILE A 231 10.98 4.42 9.90
C ILE A 231 9.53 3.91 9.94
N GLU A 232 8.69 4.54 10.76
CA GLU A 232 7.27 4.23 10.87
C GLU A 232 6.55 4.44 9.54
N GLY A 233 6.80 5.56 8.85
CA GLY A 233 6.25 5.82 7.53
C GLY A 233 6.64 4.75 6.50
N ILE A 234 7.91 4.37 6.41
CA ILE A 234 8.36 3.30 5.49
C ILE A 234 7.64 1.97 5.81
N SER A 235 7.57 1.62 7.09
CA SER A 235 6.95 0.36 7.55
C SER A 235 5.46 0.32 7.23
N LEU A 236 4.75 1.42 7.48
CA LEU A 236 3.33 1.54 7.17
C LEU A 236 3.07 1.57 5.65
N ALA A 237 3.97 2.12 4.83
CA ALA A 237 3.84 2.08 3.38
C ALA A 237 3.76 0.63 2.87
N PHE A 238 4.69 -0.24 3.31
CA PHE A 238 4.67 -1.67 2.98
C PHE A 238 3.39 -2.35 3.40
N LEU A 239 2.98 -2.11 4.63
CA LEU A 239 1.80 -2.70 5.22
C LEU A 239 0.52 -2.33 4.45
N TYR A 240 0.41 -1.07 4.05
CA TYR A 240 -0.76 -0.56 3.33
C TYR A 240 -0.78 -0.98 1.87
N LEU A 241 0.38 -1.01 1.19
CA LEU A 241 0.47 -1.57 -0.16
C LEU A 241 0.04 -3.03 -0.18
N ARG A 242 0.53 -3.84 0.76
CA ARG A 242 0.09 -5.24 0.92
C ARG A 242 -1.42 -5.33 1.14
N THR A 243 -1.94 -4.51 2.05
CA THR A 243 -3.37 -4.44 2.36
C THR A 243 -4.20 -4.17 1.09
N LEU A 244 -3.79 -3.20 0.28
CA LEU A 244 -4.49 -2.87 -0.97
C LEU A 244 -4.44 -4.01 -1.98
N ILE A 245 -3.32 -4.71 -2.09
CA ILE A 245 -3.21 -5.88 -2.97
C ILE A 245 -4.10 -7.03 -2.48
N ASP A 246 -4.12 -7.31 -1.17
CA ASP A 246 -4.97 -8.35 -0.58
C ASP A 246 -6.47 -8.05 -0.85
N ILE A 247 -6.89 -6.79 -0.74
CA ILE A 247 -8.24 -6.33 -1.10
C ILE A 247 -8.52 -6.57 -2.58
N LYS A 248 -7.60 -6.20 -3.48
CA LYS A 248 -7.73 -6.38 -4.93
C LYS A 248 -7.85 -7.86 -5.31
N MET A 249 -6.95 -8.71 -4.80
CA MET A 249 -6.97 -10.16 -5.06
C MET A 249 -8.26 -10.82 -4.58
N LYS A 250 -8.83 -10.32 -3.48
CA LYS A 250 -10.13 -10.81 -2.98
C LYS A 250 -11.28 -10.40 -3.87
N ALA A 251 -11.29 -9.16 -4.36
CA ALA A 251 -12.31 -8.69 -5.27
C ALA A 251 -12.28 -9.46 -6.62
N THR A 252 -11.09 -9.82 -7.10
CA THR A 252 -10.93 -10.58 -8.36
C THR A 252 -11.21 -12.08 -8.22
N GLY A 253 -11.43 -12.58 -7.00
CA GLY A 253 -11.57 -14.02 -6.73
C GLY A 253 -10.26 -14.81 -6.83
N GLU A 254 -9.14 -14.12 -7.10
CA GLU A 254 -7.81 -14.74 -7.21
C GLU A 254 -7.25 -15.13 -5.84
N TYR A 255 -7.81 -14.59 -4.75
CA TYR A 255 -7.41 -14.93 -3.38
C TYR A 255 -7.61 -16.42 -3.05
N GLU A 256 -8.69 -17.03 -3.52
CA GLU A 256 -9.02 -18.45 -3.23
C GLU A 256 -8.36 -19.44 -4.21
N ILE A 257 -8.05 -18.97 -5.43
CA ILE A 257 -7.48 -19.80 -6.51
C ILE A 257 -5.95 -19.75 -6.50
N SER A 258 -5.35 -18.66 -6.01
CA SER A 258 -3.91 -18.58 -5.84
C SER A 258 -3.49 -19.56 -4.74
N SER A 259 -2.71 -20.58 -5.09
CA SER A 259 -1.73 -21.09 -4.15
C SER A 259 -1.05 -19.86 -3.54
N ASN A 260 -1.10 -19.75 -2.21
CA ASN A 260 -0.86 -18.59 -1.34
C ASN A 260 0.52 -17.86 -1.51
N VAL A 261 1.21 -18.07 -2.62
CA VAL A 261 2.55 -17.65 -2.96
C VAL A 261 2.67 -16.13 -3.07
N PHE A 262 1.68 -15.40 -3.58
CA PHE A 262 1.75 -13.92 -3.67
C PHE A 262 1.66 -13.24 -2.28
N ASN A 263 0.74 -13.71 -1.44
CA ASN A 263 0.64 -13.25 -0.06
C ASN A 263 1.91 -13.65 0.73
N LEU A 264 2.37 -14.89 0.56
CA LEU A 264 3.62 -15.38 1.13
C LEU A 264 4.83 -14.54 0.68
N PHE A 265 4.90 -14.17 -0.60
CA PHE A 265 5.92 -13.32 -1.19
C PHE A 265 5.96 -11.94 -0.53
N THR A 266 4.80 -11.31 -0.37
CA THR A 266 4.69 -10.01 0.28
C THR A 266 5.06 -10.10 1.77
N LYS A 267 4.62 -11.16 2.46
CA LYS A 267 5.03 -11.48 3.84
C LYS A 267 6.54 -11.65 3.97
N PHE A 268 7.19 -12.34 3.03
CA PHE A 268 8.63 -12.55 3.06
C PHE A 268 9.41 -11.26 2.79
N ARG A 269 9.02 -10.46 1.78
CA ARG A 269 9.63 -9.15 1.51
C ARG A 269 9.61 -8.28 2.77
N TYR A 270 8.45 -8.16 3.40
CA TYR A 270 8.30 -7.40 4.64
C TYR A 270 9.22 -7.91 5.76
N ASN A 271 9.23 -9.23 6.02
CA ASN A 271 10.08 -9.79 7.07
C ASN A 271 11.57 -9.57 6.79
N LEU A 272 12.01 -9.68 5.53
CA LEU A 272 13.38 -9.41 5.13
C LEU A 272 13.75 -7.93 5.29
N LEU A 273 12.84 -7.02 4.98
CA LEU A 273 13.06 -5.58 5.18
C LEU A 273 13.13 -5.22 6.66
N ARG A 274 12.28 -5.84 7.49
CA ARG A 274 12.36 -5.73 8.94
C ARG A 274 13.72 -6.23 9.45
N ARG A 275 14.24 -7.33 8.91
CA ARG A 275 15.58 -7.83 9.26
C ARG A 275 16.67 -6.89 8.79
N TYR A 276 16.61 -6.42 7.55
CA TYR A 276 17.53 -5.41 7.03
C TYR A 276 17.56 -4.18 7.93
N TYR A 277 16.40 -3.71 8.39
CA TYR A 277 16.29 -2.60 9.32
C TYR A 277 16.98 -2.87 10.66
N LEU A 278 16.79 -4.05 11.25
CA LEU A 278 17.39 -4.42 12.54
C LEU A 278 18.89 -4.74 12.45
N GLU A 279 19.36 -5.22 11.31
CA GLU A 279 20.71 -5.76 11.12
C GLU A 279 21.64 -4.76 10.37
N SER A 280 21.08 -3.78 9.67
CA SER A 280 21.87 -2.83 8.86
C SER A 280 22.47 -1.72 9.71
N ALA A 281 23.76 -1.48 9.51
CA ALA A 281 24.48 -0.34 10.08
C ALA A 281 23.94 1.03 9.59
N LEU A 282 23.11 1.06 8.54
CA LEU A 282 22.52 2.27 7.97
C LEU A 282 21.73 3.07 9.02
N PHE A 283 21.06 2.38 9.95
CA PHE A 283 20.17 3.00 10.92
C PHE A 283 20.85 3.36 12.25
N GLY A 284 22.14 3.03 12.39
CA GLY A 284 22.94 3.28 13.61
C GLY A 284 22.41 2.56 14.86
N GLU A 285 22.99 2.89 16.02
CA GLU A 285 22.48 2.47 17.34
C GLU A 285 21.18 3.22 17.76
N ALA A 286 20.72 4.15 16.91
CA ALA A 286 19.69 5.14 17.24
C ALA A 286 18.25 4.59 17.29
N ILE A 287 18.06 3.28 17.11
CA ILE A 287 16.74 2.66 17.22
C ILE A 287 16.53 2.25 18.68
N GLU A 288 16.10 3.18 19.52
CA GLU A 288 15.78 2.87 20.92
C GLU A 288 14.51 2.01 21.06
N ASN A 289 13.62 1.96 20.05
CA ASN A 289 12.31 1.28 20.16
C ASN A 289 11.86 0.49 18.90
N PRO A 290 12.58 -0.56 18.45
CA PRO A 290 12.06 -1.50 17.46
C PRO A 290 10.72 -2.19 17.84
N PRO A 291 10.39 -2.43 19.13
CA PRO A 291 9.12 -3.05 19.55
C PRO A 291 7.84 -2.34 19.09
N GLN A 292 7.84 -1.01 18.99
CA GLN A 292 6.61 -0.25 18.68
C GLN A 292 6.11 -0.51 17.25
N LEU A 293 7.02 -0.71 16.29
CA LEU A 293 6.66 -1.01 14.90
C LEU A 293 6.13 -2.44 14.74
N ILE A 294 6.71 -3.37 15.50
CA ILE A 294 6.25 -4.76 15.55
C ILE A 294 4.84 -4.80 16.13
N GLU A 295 4.61 -4.09 17.24
CA GLU A 295 3.30 -3.99 17.87
C GLU A 295 2.25 -3.35 16.94
N LEU A 296 2.60 -2.27 16.22
CA LEU A 296 1.71 -1.65 15.23
C LEU A 296 1.33 -2.60 14.10
N TYR A 297 2.30 -3.41 13.63
CA TYR A 297 2.06 -4.40 12.60
C TYR A 297 1.18 -5.55 13.08
N GLU A 298 1.47 -6.12 14.25
CA GLU A 298 0.68 -7.20 14.84
C GLU A 298 -0.76 -6.72 15.08
N LYS A 299 -0.94 -5.51 15.61
CA LYS A 299 -2.26 -4.87 15.76
C LYS A 299 -2.99 -4.70 14.44
N TRP A 300 -2.28 -4.36 13.36
CA TRP A 300 -2.88 -4.16 12.05
C TRP A 300 -3.23 -5.47 11.35
N GLU A 301 -2.36 -6.48 11.40
CA GLU A 301 -2.66 -7.82 10.87
C GLU A 301 -3.84 -8.43 11.61
N GLU A 302 -3.89 -8.35 12.95
CA GLU A 302 -5.04 -8.82 13.72
C GLU A 302 -6.34 -8.13 13.27
N LYS A 303 -6.32 -6.80 13.13
CA LYS A 303 -7.48 -6.03 12.66
C LYS A 303 -7.89 -6.38 11.24
N ILE A 304 -6.95 -6.50 10.31
CA ILE A 304 -7.27 -6.80 8.91
C ILE A 304 -7.74 -8.24 8.73
N ASP A 305 -7.02 -9.21 9.30
CA ASP A 305 -7.36 -10.62 9.09
C ASP A 305 -8.71 -10.95 9.73
N MET A 306 -9.03 -10.40 10.90
CA MET A 306 -10.36 -10.55 11.49
C MET A 306 -11.45 -9.93 10.60
N GLU A 307 -11.24 -8.69 10.15
CA GLU A 307 -12.29 -7.96 9.44
C GLU A 307 -12.52 -8.47 8.03
N ILE A 308 -11.45 -8.73 7.30
CA ILE A 308 -11.53 -9.36 6.00
C ILE A 308 -12.25 -10.71 6.12
N VAL A 309 -11.87 -11.58 7.06
CA VAL A 309 -12.52 -12.90 7.22
C VAL A 309 -14.01 -12.77 7.56
N VAL A 310 -14.40 -11.82 8.40
CA VAL A 310 -15.82 -11.60 8.79
C VAL A 310 -16.69 -11.14 7.62
N PHE A 311 -16.20 -10.23 6.75
CA PHE A 311 -16.96 -9.72 5.61
C PHE A 311 -17.18 -10.73 4.47
N PHE A 312 -16.45 -11.84 4.47
CA PHE A 312 -16.51 -12.86 3.43
C PHE A 312 -17.19 -14.16 3.87
N THR A 313 -17.85 -14.20 5.02
CA THR A 313 -18.79 -15.30 5.26
C THR A 313 -19.92 -15.21 4.23
N ASP A 314 -20.21 -16.34 3.56
CA ASP A 314 -21.30 -16.44 2.58
C ASP A 314 -22.61 -15.88 3.15
N GLU A 315 -22.83 -16.06 4.46
CA GLU A 315 -23.99 -15.56 5.19
C GLU A 315 -24.15 -14.02 5.14
N TYR A 316 -23.10 -13.24 5.35
CA TYR A 316 -23.18 -11.77 5.34
C TYR A 316 -23.37 -11.23 3.93
N ARG A 317 -22.64 -11.81 2.96
CA ARG A 317 -22.75 -11.50 1.53
C ARG A 317 -24.14 -11.84 0.99
N ASP A 318 -24.69 -13.00 1.37
CA ASP A 318 -26.02 -13.44 0.95
C ASP A 318 -27.11 -12.60 1.60
N LYS A 319 -26.96 -12.19 2.87
CA LYS A 319 -27.84 -11.20 3.49
C LYS A 319 -27.88 -9.91 2.68
N LEU A 320 -26.73 -9.33 2.34
CA LEU A 320 -26.67 -8.11 1.51
C LEU A 320 -27.26 -8.30 0.10
N LYS A 321 -26.96 -9.41 -0.57
CA LYS A 321 -27.52 -9.72 -1.91
C LYS A 321 -29.04 -9.90 -1.88
N ASN A 322 -29.57 -10.57 -0.85
CA ASN A 322 -31.00 -10.76 -0.66
C ASN A 322 -31.73 -9.43 -0.36
N ILE A 323 -31.05 -8.47 0.26
CA ILE A 323 -31.56 -7.12 0.50
C ILE A 323 -31.67 -6.35 -0.83
N VAL A 324 -30.63 -6.36 -1.67
CA VAL A 324 -30.60 -5.66 -2.96
C VAL A 324 -31.60 -6.27 -3.97
N LYS A 325 -31.73 -7.60 -4.01
CA LYS A 325 -32.63 -8.29 -4.96
C LYS A 325 -34.12 -8.05 -4.71
N LYS A 326 -34.54 -7.58 -3.54
CA LYS A 326 -35.96 -7.44 -3.18
C LYS A 326 -36.66 -6.21 -3.80
N GLY A 327 -35.99 -5.41 -4.63
CA GLY A 327 -36.63 -4.33 -5.41
C GLY A 327 -37.36 -3.28 -4.56
N GLY A 328 -36.95 -3.13 -3.30
CA GLY A 328 -37.58 -2.24 -2.33
C GLY A 328 -37.17 -0.78 -2.47
N PRO A 329 -37.74 0.12 -1.64
CA PRO A 329 -37.37 1.53 -1.59
C PRO A 329 -35.86 1.73 -1.38
N PRO A 330 -35.30 2.90 -1.76
CA PRO A 330 -33.87 3.18 -1.61
C PRO A 330 -33.40 2.85 -0.19
N LEU A 331 -32.27 2.16 -0.09
CA LEU A 331 -31.78 1.61 1.17
C LEU A 331 -31.41 2.76 2.13
N THR A 332 -32.28 3.07 3.08
CA THR A 332 -31.97 4.05 4.13
C THR A 332 -31.01 3.43 5.15
N PRO A 333 -30.21 4.24 5.88
CA PRO A 333 -29.33 3.74 6.93
C PRO A 333 -30.07 2.88 7.98
N GLU A 334 -31.27 3.29 8.40
CA GLU A 334 -32.11 2.53 9.33
C GLU A 334 -32.55 1.18 8.75
N LEU A 335 -32.95 1.16 7.48
CA LEU A 335 -33.37 -0.06 6.80
C LEU A 335 -32.19 -1.03 6.65
N ALA A 336 -31.00 -0.53 6.31
CA ALA A 336 -29.80 -1.35 6.20
C ALA A 336 -29.36 -1.95 7.54
N ARG A 337 -29.37 -1.16 8.62
CA ARG A 337 -29.06 -1.64 9.98
C ARG A 337 -30.02 -2.74 10.43
N LYS A 338 -31.33 -2.51 10.22
CA LYS A 338 -32.38 -3.49 10.53
C LYS A 338 -32.23 -4.79 9.74
N LEU A 339 -31.81 -4.71 8.48
CA LEU A 339 -31.67 -5.88 7.62
C LEU A 339 -30.36 -6.66 7.85
N LEU A 340 -29.33 -6.01 8.41
CA LEU A 340 -28.07 -6.64 8.78
C LEU A 340 -28.06 -7.21 10.21
N ASN A 341 -29.19 -7.14 10.93
CA ASN A 341 -29.30 -7.49 12.35
C ASN A 341 -28.26 -6.76 13.22
N LEU A 342 -27.91 -5.53 12.87
CA LEU A 342 -27.05 -4.70 13.69
C LEU A 342 -27.95 -4.04 14.75
N ALA A 343 -27.63 -4.22 16.03
CA ALA A 343 -28.37 -3.59 17.13
C ALA A 343 -28.33 -2.06 16.97
N GLU A 344 -29.43 -1.39 17.35
CA GLU A 344 -29.59 0.08 17.23
C GLU A 344 -28.55 0.86 18.03
#